data_AF-A0AB33BX58-F1
#
_entry.id   AF-A0AB33BX58-F1
#
_cell.length_a   1.000
_cell.length_b   1.000
_cell.length_c   1.000
_cell.angle_alpha   90.00
_cell.angle_beta   90.00
_cell.angle_gamma   90.00
#
_symmetry.space_group_name_H-M   'P 1'
#
loop_
_entity.id
_entity.type
_entity.pdbx_description
1 polymer ?
#
loop_
_entity_poly.entity_id
_entity_poly.type
_entity_poly.pdbx_seq_one_letter_code
_entity_poly.pdbx_strand_id
1 'polypeptide(L)' 'MARFYADEQFPLPVVELLRNLGHDVLTVQEAGNANQQI' A
#
# COMPACT_ATOMS: atom_id res chain seq x y z
N MET A 1 -1.10 14.27 7.00
CA MET A 1 -1.44 13.38 5.87
C MET A 1 -0.25 12.46 5.64
N ALA A 2 -0.25 11.28 6.27
CA ALA A 2 0.84 10.31 6.10
C ALA A 2 0.53 9.44 4.89
N ARG A 3 1.53 9.29 4.00
CA ARG A 3 1.41 8.44 2.82
C ARG A 3 2.13 7.14 3.10
N PHE A 4 1.41 6.04 3.15
CA PHE A 4 1.98 4.71 3.39
C PHE A 4 2.24 4.03 2.06
N TYR A 5 3.40 3.40 1.92
CA TYR A 5 3.72 2.55 0.78
C TYR A 5 3.68 1.09 1.24
N ALA A 6 2.66 0.36 0.80
CA ALA A 6 2.44 -1.03 1.16
C ALA A 6 3.05 -1.94 0.10
N ASP A 7 4.04 -2.76 0.46
CA ASP A 7 4.67 -3.73 -0.44
C ASP A 7 3.88 -5.06 -0.55
N GLU A 8 4.38 -6.03 -1.32
CA GLU A 8 3.72 -7.33 -1.53
C GLU A 8 3.59 -8.14 -0.25
N GLN A 9 4.48 -7.93 0.74
CA GLN A 9 4.38 -8.55 2.06
C GLN A 9 3.38 -7.86 2.99
N PHE A 10 2.81 -6.73 2.56
CA PHE A 10 1.91 -5.97 3.39
C PHE A 10 0.47 -6.51 3.30
N PRO A 11 -0.15 -6.91 4.42
CA PRO A 11 -1.48 -7.51 4.37
C PRO A 11 -2.52 -6.48 3.91
N LEU A 12 -3.32 -6.86 2.91
CA LEU A 12 -4.50 -6.11 2.47
C LEU A 12 -5.42 -5.64 3.61
N PRO A 13 -5.74 -6.44 4.64
CA PRO A 13 -6.59 -5.96 5.74
C PRO A 13 -5.98 -4.77 6.51
N VAL A 14 -4.65 -4.66 6.56
CA VAL A 14 -3.96 -3.52 7.20
C VAL A 14 -4.05 -2.26 6.33
N VAL A 15 -3.96 -2.42 5.00
CA VAL A 15 -4.18 -1.32 4.03
C VAL A 15 -5.58 -0.75 4.19
N GLU A 16 -6.59 -1.62 4.30
CA GLU A 16 -8.00 -1.22 4.46
C GLU A 16 -8.22 -0.49 5.79
N LEU A 17 -7.64 -0.97 6.89
CA LEU A 17 -7.67 -0.31 8.19
C LEU A 17 -7.05 1.09 8.13
N LEU A 18 -5.87 1.24 7.54
CA LEU A 18 -5.18 2.52 7.41
C LEU A 18 -5.94 3.50 6.51
N ARG A 19 -6.56 3.02 5.43
CA ARG A 19 -7.45 3.82 4.58
C ARG A 19 -8.69 4.28 5.32
N ASN A 20 -9.29 3.41 6.13
CA ASN A 20 -10.44 3.74 6.96
C ASN A 20 -10.10 4.78 8.05
N LEU A 21 -8.86 4.79 8.52
CA LEU A 21 -8.33 5.81 9.44
C LEU A 21 -8.04 7.15 8.75
N GLY A 22 -8.26 7.28 7.44
CA GLY A 22 -8.04 8.51 6.67
C GLY A 22 -6.59 8.69 6.21
N HIS A 23 -5.79 7.62 6.20
CA HIS A 23 -4.44 7.65 5.63
C HIS A 23 -4.45 7.29 4.15
N ASP A 24 -3.58 7.95 3.38
CA ASP A 24 -3.39 7.65 1.96
C ASP A 24 -2.42 6.48 1.85
N VAL A 25 -2.92 5.28 1.53
CA VAL A 25 -2.09 4.08 1.36
C VAL A 25 -1.98 3.76 -0.12
N LEU A 26 -0.75 3.69 -0.61
CA LEU A 26 -0.39 3.30 -1.96
C LEU A 26 0.24 1.91 -1.93
N THR A 27 -0.39 0.93 -2.57
CA THR A 27 0.17 -0.42 -2.66
C THR A 27 1.15 -0.54 -3.82
N VAL A 28 2.12 -1.45 -3.75
CA VAL A 28 3.03 -1.78 -4.88
C VAL A 28 2.30 -2.25 -6.12
N GLN A 29 1.12 -2.86 -5.93
CA GLN A 29 0.21 -3.25 -7.01
C GLN A 29 -0.37 -2.01 -7.69
N GLU A 30 -0.83 -1.02 -6.92
CA GLU A 30 -1.30 0.27 -7.44
C GLU A 30 -0.19 1.13 -8.03
N ALA A 31 1.03 1.04 -7.49
CA ALA A 31 2.20 1.76 -7.99
C ALA A 31 2.74 1.18 -9.32
N GLY A 32 2.21 0.05 -9.79
CA GLY A 32 2.74 -0.66 -10.97
C GLY A 32 4.12 -1.28 -10.74
N ASN A 33 4.59 -1.28 -9.48
CA ASN A 33 5.89 -1.78 -9.06
C ASN A 33 5.87 -3.23 -8.58
N ALA A 34 4.69 -3.87 -8.54
CA ALA A 34 4.52 -5.30 -8.25
C ALA A 34 5.22 -6.24 -9.26
N ASN A 35 6.02 -5.71 -10.19
CA ASN A 35 6.87 -6.48 -11.09
C ASN A 35 8.18 -5.76 -11.44
N GLN A 36 8.63 -4.77 -10.63
CA GLN A 36 10.00 -4.26 -10.77
C GLN A 36 10.99 -5.30 -10.22
N GLN A 37 11.22 -6.36 -10.98
CA GLN A 37 12.50 -7.07 -10.93
C GLN A 37 13.56 -6.12 -11.51
N ILE A 38 14.38 -5.53 -10.64
CA ILE A 38 15.67 -4.94 -11.04
C ILE A 38 16.77 -6.00 -10.99
#